data_AF-A0A673B507-F1
#
_entry.id   AF-A0A673B507-F1
#
_cell.length_a   1.000
_cell.length_b   1.000
_cell.length_c   1.000
_cell.angle_alpha   90.00
_cell.angle_beta   90.00
_cell.angle_gamma   90.00
#
_symmetry.space_group_name_H-M   'P 1'
#
loop_
_entity.id
_entity.type
_entity.pdbx_description
1 polymer ?
#
loop_
_entity_poly.entity_id
_entity_poly.type
_entity_poly.pdbx_seq_one_letter_code
_entity_poly.pdbx_strand_id
1 'polypeptide(L)'
;MTIEFAPLNIPLRRRLQTAAVLQWVFSFLALAQFCLAAFILLLLSDWWILAVLYAGWLFLDWDTPTSGGRRSQWVRSWSVWDYFRDYFPITLVKTVDLDPKHNYIFGFHPHGVLVAGAFSSFCTESTGFSQLFPGLTPHLLMLPFWFRVPLFREYIMCGGLVSSSKSSLGHLVSRPEGGNVAVLAVGGAPEALDARPGALTLQILNRKGFIKLALKHGAQLVPVFSFGENELFDQMENPTGSALRRLQNRLQSIMGVALPLFHARGVFQYSFGLMPYRQPIHTIGNTTTTQPIHTIGNTTTQLLHNPYTL
;
A
#
# COMPACT_ATOMS: atom_id res chain seq x y z
N MET A 1 -0.42 -0.47 -33.20
CA MET A 1 0.44 0.36 -32.34
C MET A 1 1.82 0.45 -32.95
N THR A 2 2.32 1.65 -33.19
CA THR A 2 3.73 1.90 -33.51
C THR A 2 4.58 1.68 -32.26
N ILE A 3 5.67 0.93 -32.37
CA ILE A 3 6.59 0.68 -31.25
C ILE A 3 7.54 1.87 -31.15
N GLU A 4 7.46 2.61 -30.04
CA GLU A 4 8.38 3.71 -29.76
C GLU A 4 9.53 3.21 -28.89
N PHE A 5 10.74 3.13 -29.45
CA PHE A 5 11.90 2.67 -28.71
C PHE A 5 12.49 3.76 -27.81
N ALA A 6 13.04 3.34 -26.67
CA ALA A 6 13.77 4.24 -25.80
C ALA A 6 15.06 4.72 -26.48
N PRO A 7 15.43 6.02 -26.38
CA PRO A 7 16.67 6.52 -26.95
C PRO A 7 17.88 5.81 -26.34
N LEU A 8 18.92 5.54 -27.13
CA LEU A 8 20.13 4.86 -26.66
C LEU A 8 20.93 5.71 -25.66
N ASN A 9 20.91 7.03 -25.83
CA ASN A 9 21.64 7.98 -24.98
C ASN A 9 20.77 8.51 -23.82
N ILE A 10 20.47 7.64 -22.85
CA ILE A 10 19.78 8.00 -21.61
C ILE A 10 20.80 8.13 -20.47
N PRO A 11 20.79 9.25 -19.69
CA PRO A 11 21.69 9.44 -18.56
C PRO A 11 21.62 8.30 -17.54
N LEU A 12 22.75 7.95 -16.92
CA LEU A 12 22.85 6.87 -15.94
C LEU A 12 21.79 7.00 -14.83
N ARG A 13 21.54 8.22 -14.32
CA ARG A 13 20.52 8.47 -13.30
C ARG A 13 19.13 7.98 -13.73
N ARG A 14 18.71 8.22 -14.97
CA ARG A 14 17.40 7.75 -15.48
C ARG A 14 17.36 6.23 -15.65
N ARG A 15 18.51 5.59 -15.91
CA ARG A 15 18.64 4.13 -15.94
C ARG A 15 18.49 3.53 -14.53
N LEU A 16 19.14 4.14 -13.54
CA LEU A 16 19.02 3.73 -12.12
C LEU A 16 17.59 3.89 -11.59
N GLN A 17 16.91 5.00 -11.92
CA GLN A 17 15.48 5.18 -11.64
C GLN A 17 14.62 4.06 -12.26
N THR A 18 14.90 3.70 -13.52
CA THR A 18 14.18 2.62 -14.20
C THR A 18 14.47 1.27 -13.54
N ALA A 19 15.72 0.99 -13.17
CA ALA A 19 16.11 -0.23 -12.46
C ALA A 19 15.47 -0.33 -11.07
N ALA A 20 15.39 0.78 -10.32
CA ALA A 20 14.73 0.83 -9.01
C ALA A 20 13.24 0.46 -9.10
N VAL A 21 12.52 1.06 -10.06
CA VAL A 21 11.10 0.73 -10.25
C VAL A 21 10.92 -0.67 -10.83
N LEU A 22 11.82 -1.18 -11.67
CA LEU A 22 11.77 -2.57 -12.12
C LEU A 22 11.96 -3.55 -10.96
N GLN A 23 12.91 -3.27 -10.07
CA GLN A 23 13.11 -4.06 -8.86
C GLN A 23 11.85 -4.03 -8.00
N TRP A 24 11.21 -2.88 -7.84
CA TRP A 24 9.96 -2.75 -7.09
C TRP A 24 8.79 -3.52 -7.73
N VAL A 25 8.59 -3.38 -9.05
CA VAL A 25 7.56 -4.13 -9.80
C VAL A 25 7.81 -5.65 -9.69
N PHE A 26 9.06 -6.08 -9.83
CA PHE A 26 9.45 -7.49 -9.64
C PHE A 26 9.13 -7.96 -8.22
N SER A 27 9.47 -7.17 -7.21
CA SER A 27 9.14 -7.45 -5.81
C SER A 27 7.64 -7.61 -5.59
N PHE A 28 6.81 -6.81 -6.25
CA PHE A 28 5.36 -6.87 -6.09
C PHE A 28 4.72 -8.06 -6.84
N LEU A 29 5.20 -8.39 -8.05
CA LEU A 29 4.53 -9.35 -8.94
C LEU A 29 5.10 -10.77 -8.90
N ALA A 30 6.40 -10.91 -8.66
CA ALA A 30 7.13 -12.17 -8.88
C ALA A 30 7.94 -12.66 -7.67
N LEU A 31 8.44 -11.77 -6.82
CA LEU A 31 9.37 -12.16 -5.74
C LEU A 31 8.76 -13.20 -4.80
N ALA A 32 7.47 -13.12 -4.48
CA ALA A 32 6.80 -14.10 -3.64
C ALA A 32 6.87 -15.52 -4.21
N GLN A 33 6.69 -15.66 -5.53
CA GLN A 33 6.75 -16.93 -6.25
C GLN A 33 8.17 -17.47 -6.25
N PHE A 34 9.17 -16.61 -6.47
CA PHE A 34 10.58 -17.00 -6.37
C PHE A 34 10.97 -17.41 -4.95
N CYS A 35 10.51 -16.69 -3.93
CA CYS A 35 10.73 -17.02 -2.53
C CYS A 35 10.12 -18.38 -2.15
N LEU A 36 8.89 -18.64 -2.59
CA LEU A 36 8.23 -19.92 -2.37
C LEU A 36 8.95 -21.06 -3.09
N ALA A 37 9.32 -20.87 -4.36
CA ALA A 37 10.08 -21.85 -5.12
C ALA A 37 11.44 -22.14 -4.47
N ALA A 38 12.16 -21.11 -4.03
CA ALA A 38 13.43 -21.26 -3.31
C ALA A 38 13.27 -22.06 -2.01
N PHE A 39 12.21 -21.79 -1.24
CA PHE A 39 11.92 -22.54 -0.02
C PHE A 39 11.59 -24.01 -0.31
N ILE A 40 10.79 -24.30 -1.33
CA ILE A 40 10.48 -25.68 -1.76
C ILE A 40 11.74 -26.39 -2.24
N LEU A 41 12.56 -25.74 -3.07
CA LEU A 41 13.82 -26.31 -3.55
C LEU A 41 14.79 -26.58 -2.39
N LEU A 42 14.85 -25.70 -1.39
CA LEU A 42 15.65 -25.94 -0.18
C LEU A 42 15.18 -27.17 0.58
N LEU A 43 13.85 -27.34 0.72
CA LEU A 43 13.24 -28.50 1.38
C LEU A 43 13.51 -29.82 0.64
N LEU A 44 13.61 -29.77 -0.70
CA LEU A 44 13.90 -30.93 -1.55
C LEU A 44 15.40 -31.22 -1.74
N SER A 45 16.27 -30.33 -1.24
CA SER A 45 17.72 -30.46 -1.36
C SER A 45 18.36 -31.15 -0.16
N ASP A 46 19.66 -31.45 -0.24
CA ASP A 46 20.46 -31.95 0.88
C ASP A 46 20.48 -30.98 2.09
N TRP A 47 20.07 -29.73 1.89
CA TRP A 47 19.98 -28.68 2.91
C TRP A 47 18.59 -28.60 3.58
N TRP A 48 17.76 -29.63 3.46
CA TRP A 48 16.39 -29.65 3.99
C TRP A 48 16.29 -29.33 5.49
N ILE A 49 17.34 -29.64 6.28
CA ILE A 49 17.41 -29.29 7.71
C ILE A 49 17.27 -27.78 7.90
N LEU A 50 17.89 -26.95 7.04
CA LEU A 50 17.75 -25.50 7.10
C LEU A 50 16.31 -25.07 6.80
N ALA A 51 15.65 -25.71 5.84
CA ALA A 51 14.25 -25.44 5.54
C ALA A 51 13.33 -25.81 6.71
N VAL A 52 13.57 -26.93 7.39
CA VAL A 52 12.80 -27.36 8.57
C VAL A 52 13.03 -26.43 9.76
N LEU A 53 14.28 -26.04 10.02
CA LEU A 53 14.58 -25.05 11.07
C LEU A 53 13.89 -23.72 10.79
N TYR A 54 13.92 -23.25 9.54
CA TYR A 54 13.21 -22.05 9.15
C TYR A 54 11.68 -22.21 9.26
N ALA A 55 11.11 -23.36 8.88
CA ALA A 55 9.69 -23.66 9.05
C ALA A 55 9.28 -23.68 10.53
N GLY A 56 10.12 -24.25 11.40
CA GLY A 56 9.92 -24.22 12.85
C GLY A 56 9.93 -22.78 13.38
N TRP A 57 10.85 -21.95 12.92
CA TRP A 57 10.86 -20.52 13.25
C TRP A 57 9.62 -19.80 12.71
N LEU A 58 9.17 -20.08 11.49
CA LEU A 58 7.94 -19.51 10.92
C LEU A 58 6.70 -19.85 11.75
N PHE A 59 6.64 -21.06 12.30
CA PHE A 59 5.56 -21.47 13.20
C PHE A 59 5.58 -20.67 14.50
N LEU A 60 6.76 -20.43 15.08
CA LEU A 60 6.90 -19.60 16.29
C LEU A 60 6.63 -18.11 16.04
N ASP A 61 7.01 -17.60 14.87
CA ASP A 61 6.88 -16.19 14.47
C ASP A 61 5.55 -15.91 13.71
N TRP A 62 4.59 -16.85 13.74
CA TRP A 62 3.40 -16.81 12.89
C TRP A 62 2.59 -15.51 13.02
N ASP A 63 2.43 -14.99 14.24
CA ASP A 63 1.59 -13.84 14.55
C ASP A 63 2.30 -12.47 14.41
N THR A 64 3.60 -12.46 14.12
CA THR A 64 4.39 -11.22 13.97
C THR A 64 3.79 -10.22 12.97
N PRO A 65 3.31 -10.62 11.77
CA PRO A 65 2.65 -9.72 10.83
C PRO A 65 1.37 -9.07 11.37
N THR A 66 0.74 -9.67 12.38
CA THR A 66 -0.44 -9.12 13.04
C THR A 66 -0.12 -8.33 14.31
N SER A 67 1.14 -8.34 14.75
CA SER A 67 1.59 -7.76 16.01
C SER A 67 2.66 -6.67 15.80
N GLY A 68 2.52 -5.88 14.74
CA GLY A 68 3.42 -4.76 14.41
C GLY A 68 4.51 -5.05 13.37
N GLY A 69 4.72 -6.32 13.01
CA GLY A 69 5.71 -6.74 12.02
C GLY A 69 7.16 -6.57 12.50
N ARG A 70 8.12 -6.66 11.58
CA ARG A 70 9.56 -6.49 11.82
C ARG A 70 10.16 -5.45 10.87
N ARG A 71 9.86 -4.18 11.15
CA ARG A 71 10.34 -3.01 10.39
C ARG A 71 11.87 -2.86 10.51
N SER A 72 12.54 -2.57 9.39
CA SER A 72 13.99 -2.37 9.33
C SER A 72 14.31 -0.97 8.80
N GLN A 73 14.93 -0.13 9.65
CA GLN A 73 15.35 1.21 9.25
C GLN A 73 16.37 1.17 8.11
N TRP A 74 17.25 0.16 8.12
CA TRP A 74 18.25 -0.03 7.09
C TRP A 74 17.63 -0.26 5.71
N VAL A 75 16.66 -1.20 5.62
CA VAL A 75 15.96 -1.47 4.36
C VAL A 75 15.18 -0.25 3.90
N ARG A 76 14.46 0.44 4.80
CA ARG A 76 13.70 1.66 4.48
C ARG A 76 14.56 2.82 3.98
N SER A 77 15.84 2.83 4.33
CA SER A 77 16.80 3.90 3.98
C SER A 77 17.71 3.53 2.80
N TRP A 78 17.42 2.44 2.07
CA TRP A 78 18.20 2.11 0.87
C TRP A 78 18.08 3.20 -0.19
N SER A 79 19.22 3.54 -0.81
CA SER A 79 19.29 4.56 -1.88
C SER A 79 18.46 4.22 -3.12
N VAL A 80 18.11 2.94 -3.32
CA VAL A 80 17.19 2.52 -4.38
C VAL A 80 15.83 3.23 -4.28
N TRP A 81 15.39 3.57 -3.06
CA TRP A 81 14.13 4.27 -2.85
C TRP A 81 14.17 5.74 -3.26
N ASP A 82 15.33 6.40 -3.23
CA ASP A 82 15.48 7.75 -3.78
C ASP A 82 15.32 7.74 -5.31
N TYR A 83 15.92 6.76 -5.98
CA TYR A 83 15.73 6.55 -7.41
C TYR A 83 14.28 6.18 -7.76
N PHE A 84 13.61 5.41 -6.91
CA PHE A 84 12.18 5.11 -7.03
C PHE A 84 11.33 6.39 -6.92
N ARG A 85 11.53 7.20 -5.88
CA ARG A 85 10.84 8.49 -5.70
C ARG A 85 11.05 9.42 -6.89
N ASP A 86 12.29 9.55 -7.36
CA ASP A 86 12.66 10.44 -8.46
C ASP A 86 12.19 9.94 -9.84
N TYR A 87 11.77 8.68 -9.94
CA TYR A 87 11.15 8.16 -11.15
C TYR A 87 9.75 8.74 -11.37
N PHE A 88 8.96 8.87 -10.28
CA PHE A 88 7.58 9.35 -10.22
C PHE A 88 7.42 10.75 -9.60
N PRO A 89 8.49 11.54 -9.46
CA PRO A 89 8.55 12.71 -8.58
C PRO A 89 7.63 12.69 -7.34
N ILE A 90 7.76 11.69 -6.45
CA ILE A 90 6.84 11.50 -5.32
C ILE A 90 7.09 12.53 -4.22
N THR A 91 6.02 13.18 -3.74
CA THR A 91 6.08 14.09 -2.58
C THR A 91 5.03 13.72 -1.54
N LEU A 92 5.43 13.72 -0.26
CA LEU A 92 4.52 13.64 0.89
C LEU A 92 4.36 15.02 1.51
N VAL A 93 3.15 15.56 1.51
CA VAL A 93 2.82 16.88 2.05
C VAL A 93 2.12 16.72 3.39
N LYS A 94 2.76 17.24 4.44
CA LYS A 94 2.16 17.39 5.77
C LYS A 94 1.38 18.70 5.83
N THR A 95 0.10 18.62 6.18
CA THR A 95 -0.74 19.81 6.33
C THR A 95 -0.94 20.24 7.79
N VAL A 96 -0.85 19.30 8.73
CA VAL A 96 -1.12 19.52 10.16
C VAL A 96 -0.14 18.70 11.01
N ASP A 97 0.21 19.23 12.18
CA ASP A 97 0.97 18.52 13.20
C ASP A 97 0.12 17.45 13.89
N LEU A 98 0.69 16.26 14.05
CA LEU A 98 0.04 15.13 14.71
C LEU A 98 0.77 14.86 16.03
N ASP A 99 0.00 14.70 17.11
CA ASP A 99 0.55 14.41 18.44
C ASP A 99 0.99 12.94 18.51
N PRO A 100 2.29 12.66 18.74
CA PRO A 100 2.79 11.28 18.86
C PRO A 100 2.23 10.51 20.05
N LYS A 101 1.49 11.15 20.97
CA LYS A 101 0.77 10.45 22.06
C LYS A 101 -0.49 9.72 21.59
N HIS A 102 -0.94 9.97 20.36
CA HIS A 102 -2.12 9.31 19.79
C HIS A 102 -1.73 8.29 18.72
N ASN A 103 -2.60 7.29 18.55
CA ASN A 103 -2.54 6.38 17.41
C ASN A 103 -3.47 6.88 16.31
N TYR A 104 -3.10 6.62 15.06
CA TYR A 104 -3.79 7.13 13.89
C TYR A 104 -4.15 5.99 12.92
N ILE A 105 -5.27 6.15 12.23
CA ILE A 105 -5.59 5.40 11.03
C ILE A 105 -5.59 6.37 9.85
N PHE A 106 -4.63 6.20 8.96
CA PHE A 106 -4.54 6.96 7.72
C PHE A 106 -5.40 6.25 6.67
N GLY A 107 -6.52 6.87 6.30
CA GLY A 107 -7.40 6.40 5.24
C GLY A 107 -6.87 6.83 3.89
N PHE A 108 -6.04 5.99 3.28
CA PHE A 108 -5.35 6.27 2.03
C PHE A 108 -6.24 6.02 0.80
N HIS A 109 -6.27 6.98 -0.12
CA HIS A 109 -6.95 6.91 -1.40
C HIS A 109 -6.20 7.67 -2.52
N PRO A 110 -6.42 7.32 -3.79
CA PRO A 110 -7.00 6.05 -4.24
C PRO A 110 -5.99 4.91 -4.03
N HIS A 111 -6.44 3.67 -3.96
CA HIS A 111 -5.56 2.50 -3.90
C HIS A 111 -4.64 2.43 -5.12
N GLY A 112 -5.12 2.78 -6.32
CA GLY A 112 -4.37 2.55 -7.56
C GLY A 112 -4.08 1.07 -7.80
N VAL A 113 -3.28 0.77 -8.82
CA VAL A 113 -2.94 -0.64 -9.15
C VAL A 113 -1.94 -1.23 -8.16
N LEU A 114 -0.80 -0.55 -7.97
CA LEU A 114 0.31 -1.02 -7.12
C LEU A 114 0.64 -0.07 -5.95
N VAL A 115 -0.12 1.02 -5.77
CA VAL A 115 -0.03 1.94 -4.62
C VAL A 115 1.38 2.56 -4.43
N ALA A 116 1.99 3.06 -5.51
CA ALA A 116 3.40 3.46 -5.52
C ALA A 116 3.69 4.63 -4.54
N GLY A 117 2.78 5.59 -4.46
CA GLY A 117 2.83 6.72 -3.53
C GLY A 117 2.73 6.28 -2.08
N ALA A 118 1.81 5.36 -1.75
CA ALA A 118 1.75 4.82 -0.38
C ALA A 118 3.02 4.07 -0.01
N PHE A 119 3.55 3.24 -0.91
CA PHE A 119 4.79 2.50 -0.66
C PHE A 119 5.96 3.46 -0.39
N SER A 120 6.20 4.44 -1.27
CA SER A 120 7.28 5.41 -1.07
C SER A 120 7.07 6.28 0.18
N SER A 121 5.83 6.67 0.47
CA SER A 121 5.50 7.56 1.59
C SER A 121 5.56 6.89 2.95
N PHE A 122 5.18 5.61 3.05
CA PHE A 122 4.95 4.96 4.34
C PHE A 122 5.85 3.75 4.59
N CYS A 123 6.39 3.12 3.53
CA CYS A 123 7.25 1.95 3.63
C CYS A 123 8.74 2.25 3.45
N THR A 124 9.12 3.49 3.16
CA THR A 124 10.52 3.91 2.95
C THR A 124 10.77 5.27 3.60
N GLU A 125 12.03 5.70 3.67
CA GLU A 125 12.39 7.06 4.10
C GLU A 125 12.55 8.05 2.92
N SER A 126 12.33 7.62 1.68
CA SER A 126 12.62 8.44 0.50
C SER A 126 11.87 9.77 0.46
N THR A 127 10.68 9.84 1.06
CA THR A 127 9.85 11.06 1.18
C THR A 127 10.01 11.78 2.52
N GLY A 128 10.88 11.28 3.41
CA GLY A 128 11.15 11.90 4.69
C GLY A 128 10.04 11.76 5.74
N PHE A 129 9.26 10.67 5.73
CA PHE A 129 8.14 10.50 6.68
C PHE A 129 8.55 10.75 8.13
N SER A 130 9.65 10.14 8.62
CA SER A 130 10.08 10.31 10.01
C SER A 130 10.52 11.74 10.35
N GLN A 131 10.89 12.54 9.34
CA GLN A 131 11.21 13.97 9.52
C GLN A 131 9.94 14.81 9.56
N LEU A 132 8.97 14.50 8.70
CA LEU A 132 7.67 15.20 8.64
C LEU A 132 6.83 14.91 9.89
N PHE A 133 6.82 13.66 10.35
CA PHE A 133 6.00 13.19 11.47
C PHE A 133 6.89 12.58 12.56
N PRO A 134 7.65 13.40 13.30
CA PRO A 134 8.55 12.91 14.34
C PRO A 134 7.76 12.19 15.44
N GLY A 135 8.24 11.03 15.87
CA GLY A 135 7.58 10.19 16.87
C GLY A 135 6.45 9.31 16.32
N LEU A 136 6.07 9.45 15.04
CA LEU A 136 5.11 8.55 14.41
C LEU A 136 5.81 7.42 13.64
N THR A 137 5.23 6.22 13.73
CA THR A 137 5.68 5.03 13.02
C THR A 137 4.60 4.55 12.05
N PRO A 138 4.82 4.63 10.73
CA PRO A 138 3.85 4.20 9.74
C PRO A 138 3.94 2.69 9.49
N HIS A 139 2.76 2.06 9.41
CA HIS A 139 2.57 0.67 9.05
C HIS A 139 1.55 0.57 7.93
N LEU A 140 1.99 0.16 6.73
CA LEU A 140 1.09 -0.02 5.59
C LEU A 140 0.42 -1.40 5.67
N LEU A 141 -0.91 -1.41 5.63
CA LEU A 141 -1.71 -2.63 5.73
C LEU A 141 -1.77 -3.32 4.36
N MET A 142 -1.34 -4.58 4.33
CA MET A 142 -1.29 -5.43 3.15
C MET A 142 -2.09 -6.72 3.35
N LEU A 143 -2.61 -7.28 2.27
CA LEU A 143 -3.41 -8.50 2.32
C LEU A 143 -2.69 -9.64 3.10
N PRO A 144 -3.36 -10.33 4.05
CA PRO A 144 -2.73 -11.33 4.92
C PRO A 144 -2.07 -12.50 4.19
N PHE A 145 -2.55 -12.81 2.97
CA PHE A 145 -2.04 -13.89 2.13
C PHE A 145 -0.52 -13.81 1.92
N TRP A 146 0.00 -12.60 1.68
CA TRP A 146 1.41 -12.38 1.38
C TRP A 146 2.34 -12.70 2.56
N PHE A 147 1.85 -12.57 3.79
CA PHE A 147 2.63 -12.88 5.00
C PHE A 147 2.75 -14.39 5.29
N ARG A 148 2.05 -15.24 4.51
CA ARG A 148 2.18 -16.70 4.59
C ARG A 148 3.28 -17.24 3.66
N VAL A 149 3.82 -16.41 2.77
CA VAL A 149 4.86 -16.82 1.83
C VAL A 149 6.22 -16.76 2.53
N PRO A 150 6.92 -17.91 2.70
CA PRO A 150 8.25 -17.96 3.31
C PRO A 150 9.24 -17.03 2.59
N LEU A 151 10.19 -16.43 3.31
CA LEU A 151 11.17 -15.43 2.86
C LEU A 151 10.56 -14.09 2.39
N PHE A 152 9.48 -14.11 1.61
CA PHE A 152 8.81 -12.90 1.13
C PHE A 152 8.19 -12.09 2.27
N ARG A 153 7.56 -12.78 3.24
CA ARG A 153 6.99 -12.11 4.43
C ARG A 153 8.04 -11.28 5.18
N GLU A 154 9.30 -11.72 5.19
CA GLU A 154 10.40 -11.02 5.85
C GLU A 154 10.76 -9.74 5.11
N TYR A 155 10.87 -9.84 3.79
CA TYR A 155 11.16 -8.71 2.92
C TYR A 155 10.10 -7.60 3.04
N ILE A 156 8.81 -7.95 3.01
CA ILE A 156 7.74 -6.94 3.13
C ILE A 156 7.66 -6.36 4.56
N MET A 157 7.87 -7.18 5.60
CA MET A 157 7.88 -6.67 6.99
C MET A 157 9.02 -5.67 7.22
N CYS A 158 10.18 -5.84 6.57
CA CYS A 158 11.27 -4.87 6.64
C CYS A 158 10.85 -3.46 6.21
N GLY A 159 9.95 -3.33 5.23
CA GLY A 159 9.38 -2.04 4.83
C GLY A 159 8.41 -1.44 5.87
N GLY A 160 8.00 -2.20 6.88
CA GLY A 160 6.95 -1.82 7.83
C GLY A 160 5.55 -2.23 7.39
N LEU A 161 5.42 -3.14 6.40
CA LEU A 161 4.12 -3.67 6.02
C LEU A 161 3.62 -4.66 7.09
N VAL A 162 2.33 -4.59 7.39
CA VAL A 162 1.64 -5.48 8.32
C VAL A 162 0.37 -6.05 7.70
N SER A 163 -0.22 -7.06 8.34
CA SER A 163 -1.47 -7.68 7.89
C SER A 163 -2.63 -6.68 7.91
N SER A 164 -3.47 -6.69 6.89
CA SER A 164 -4.70 -5.88 6.84
C SER A 164 -5.86 -6.49 7.64
N SER A 165 -5.59 -7.46 8.52
CA SER A 165 -6.61 -8.08 9.37
C SER A 165 -7.11 -7.10 10.43
N LYS A 166 -8.36 -7.31 10.88
CA LYS A 166 -8.95 -6.53 11.98
C LYS A 166 -8.12 -6.64 13.27
N SER A 167 -7.53 -7.81 13.54
CA SER A 167 -6.66 -8.02 14.71
C SER A 167 -5.40 -7.17 14.61
N SER A 168 -4.77 -7.10 13.45
CA SER A 168 -3.55 -6.31 13.25
C SER A 168 -3.80 -4.82 13.34
N LEU A 169 -4.85 -4.33 12.67
CA LEU A 169 -5.25 -2.93 12.80
C LEU A 169 -5.56 -2.59 14.26
N GLY A 170 -6.31 -3.45 14.96
CA GLY A 170 -6.64 -3.30 16.36
C GLY A 170 -5.40 -3.25 17.25
N HIS A 171 -4.45 -4.16 17.03
CA HIS A 171 -3.18 -4.22 17.76
C HIS A 171 -2.40 -2.90 17.64
N LEU A 172 -2.26 -2.37 16.43
CA LEU A 172 -1.54 -1.12 16.19
C LEU A 172 -2.19 0.07 16.89
N VAL A 173 -3.52 0.18 16.81
CA VAL A 173 -4.21 1.37 17.34
C VAL A 173 -4.56 1.27 18.82
N SER A 174 -4.41 0.10 19.45
CA SER A 174 -4.64 -0.10 20.88
C SER A 174 -3.40 0.13 21.75
N ARG A 175 -2.25 0.48 21.17
CA ARG A 175 -0.99 0.64 21.88
C ARG A 175 -1.04 1.87 22.81
N PRO A 176 -0.87 1.73 24.14
CA PRO A 176 -0.99 2.85 25.07
C PRO A 176 0.09 3.93 24.90
N GLU A 177 1.24 3.58 24.32
CA GLU A 177 2.34 4.50 24.06
C GLU A 177 2.05 5.56 22.98
N GLY A 178 1.02 5.35 22.15
CA GLY A 178 0.74 6.21 21.00
C GLY A 178 1.75 6.00 19.85
N GLY A 179 1.69 6.89 18.86
CA GLY A 179 2.69 7.00 17.80
C GLY A 179 2.52 6.03 16.64
N ASN A 180 1.60 5.06 16.73
CA ASN A 180 1.36 4.12 15.64
C ASN A 180 0.44 4.73 14.59
N VAL A 181 0.84 4.65 13.32
CA VAL A 181 0.04 5.09 12.18
C VAL A 181 -0.27 3.88 11.31
N ALA A 182 -1.50 3.40 11.38
CA ALA A 182 -1.98 2.35 10.50
C ALA A 182 -2.47 2.95 9.17
N VAL A 183 -1.76 2.70 8.08
CA VAL A 183 -2.11 3.20 6.75
C VAL A 183 -2.94 2.14 6.04
N LEU A 184 -4.20 2.45 5.79
CA LEU A 184 -5.16 1.56 5.17
C LEU A 184 -5.61 2.15 3.83
N ALA A 185 -5.33 1.45 2.73
CA ALA A 185 -5.95 1.74 1.44
C ALA A 185 -7.43 1.32 1.48
N VAL A 186 -8.30 2.27 1.82
CA VAL A 186 -9.69 2.00 2.26
C VAL A 186 -10.52 1.35 1.16
N GLY A 187 -10.32 1.77 -0.10
CA GLY A 187 -11.05 1.22 -1.22
C GLY A 187 -10.70 -0.24 -1.52
N GLY A 188 -9.48 -0.66 -1.19
CA GLY A 188 -8.98 -2.02 -1.35
C GLY A 188 -9.00 -2.52 -2.79
N ALA A 189 -9.05 -3.84 -2.94
CA ALA A 189 -9.06 -4.54 -4.23
C ALA A 189 -10.14 -4.04 -5.23
N PRO A 190 -11.39 -3.69 -4.85
CA PRO A 190 -12.35 -3.11 -5.81
C PRO A 190 -11.91 -1.77 -6.39
N GLU A 191 -11.36 -0.88 -5.57
CA GLU A 191 -10.86 0.42 -6.04
C GLU A 191 -9.65 0.25 -6.96
N ALA A 192 -8.80 -0.74 -6.68
CA ALA A 192 -7.69 -1.11 -7.57
C ALA A 192 -8.16 -1.58 -8.96
N LEU A 193 -9.29 -2.29 -9.06
CA LEU A 193 -9.87 -2.74 -10.34
C LEU A 193 -10.54 -1.62 -11.14
N ASP A 194 -10.81 -0.48 -10.50
CA ASP A 194 -11.42 0.70 -11.11
C ASP A 194 -10.39 1.78 -11.46
N ALA A 195 -9.12 1.60 -11.08
CA ALA A 195 -8.04 2.56 -11.32
C ALA A 195 -7.73 2.71 -12.81
N ARG A 196 -7.99 3.89 -13.38
CA ARG A 196 -7.70 4.21 -14.78
C ARG A 196 -7.20 5.65 -14.89
N PRO A 197 -6.32 5.95 -15.87
CA PRO A 197 -5.90 7.32 -16.14
C PRO A 197 -7.10 8.23 -16.42
N GLY A 198 -7.09 9.43 -15.85
CA GLY A 198 -8.15 10.43 -15.98
C GLY A 198 -9.45 10.11 -15.22
N ALA A 199 -9.53 9.01 -14.48
CA ALA A 199 -10.70 8.62 -13.70
C ALA A 199 -10.38 8.44 -12.22
N LEU A 200 -11.29 8.90 -11.36
CA LEU A 200 -11.19 8.76 -9.91
C LEU A 200 -12.49 8.22 -9.33
N THR A 201 -12.52 6.92 -9.07
CA THR A 201 -13.65 6.25 -8.41
C THR A 201 -13.20 5.77 -7.04
N LEU A 202 -13.79 6.34 -5.98
CA LEU A 202 -13.46 5.96 -4.60
C LEU A 202 -14.47 4.99 -4.01
N GLN A 203 -13.98 3.92 -3.38
CA GLN A 203 -14.82 2.87 -2.78
C GLN A 203 -14.96 3.09 -1.25
N ILE A 204 -15.55 4.21 -0.83
CA ILE A 204 -15.58 4.64 0.59
C ILE A 204 -16.93 4.47 1.30
N LEU A 205 -18.07 4.68 0.62
CA LEU A 205 -19.39 4.86 1.26
C LEU A 205 -19.80 3.71 2.19
N ASN A 206 -19.41 2.48 1.84
CA ASN A 206 -19.77 1.27 2.58
C ASN A 206 -18.65 0.74 3.50
N ARG A 207 -17.50 1.44 3.59
CA ARG A 207 -16.31 1.00 4.32
C ARG A 207 -16.28 1.55 5.75
N LYS A 208 -17.19 1.10 6.62
CA LYS A 208 -17.28 1.61 8.01
C LYS A 208 -16.43 0.85 9.04
N GLY A 209 -15.75 -0.22 8.62
CA GLY A 209 -15.04 -1.13 9.53
C GLY A 209 -13.88 -0.47 10.29
N PHE A 210 -13.05 0.31 9.59
CA PHE A 210 -11.91 1.01 10.19
C PHE A 210 -12.36 2.14 11.12
N ILE A 211 -13.45 2.84 10.78
CA ILE A 211 -14.07 3.88 11.62
C ILE A 211 -14.54 3.28 12.95
N LYS A 212 -15.23 2.13 12.91
CA LYS A 212 -15.64 1.40 14.11
C LYS A 212 -14.44 1.01 14.98
N LEU A 213 -13.31 0.63 14.37
CA LEU A 213 -12.10 0.26 15.10
C LEU A 213 -11.41 1.48 15.70
N ALA A 214 -11.37 2.61 14.98
CA ALA A 214 -10.88 3.88 15.48
C ALA A 214 -11.65 4.32 16.73
N LEU A 215 -12.99 4.32 16.65
CA LEU A 215 -13.86 4.65 17.79
C LEU A 215 -13.66 3.71 18.98
N LYS A 216 -13.50 2.41 18.73
CA LYS A 216 -13.30 1.40 19.78
C LYS A 216 -12.00 1.64 20.56
N HIS A 217 -10.94 2.08 19.90
CA HIS A 217 -9.61 2.18 20.49
C HIS A 217 -9.14 3.63 20.71
N GLY A 218 -9.99 4.62 20.44
CA GLY A 218 -9.63 6.03 20.57
C GLY A 218 -8.60 6.51 19.54
N ALA A 219 -8.48 5.83 18.40
CA ALA A 219 -7.55 6.21 17.33
C ALA A 219 -8.12 7.37 16.51
N GLN A 220 -7.28 8.30 16.08
CA GLN A 220 -7.68 9.42 15.24
C GLN A 220 -7.69 9.01 13.76
N LEU A 221 -8.68 9.48 13.00
CA LEU A 221 -8.77 9.23 11.57
C LEU A 221 -8.13 10.38 10.80
N VAL A 222 -7.26 10.05 9.84
CA VAL A 222 -6.62 11.04 8.95
C VAL A 222 -6.92 10.64 7.51
N PRO A 223 -7.76 11.37 6.76
CA PRO A 223 -7.87 11.15 5.33
C PRO A 223 -6.54 11.51 4.63
N VAL A 224 -6.07 10.59 3.80
CA VAL A 224 -4.87 10.77 2.98
C VAL A 224 -5.23 10.56 1.52
N PHE A 225 -4.94 11.55 0.69
CA PHE A 225 -5.21 11.49 -0.73
C PHE A 225 -3.91 11.56 -1.54
N SER A 226 -3.76 10.71 -2.56
CA SER A 226 -2.57 10.59 -3.40
C SER A 226 -2.91 10.84 -4.87
N PHE A 227 -2.63 12.06 -5.33
CA PHE A 227 -2.82 12.44 -6.73
C PHE A 227 -1.78 11.73 -7.61
N GLY A 228 -2.18 11.25 -8.80
CA GLY A 228 -1.28 10.60 -9.77
C GLY A 228 -1.23 9.07 -9.70
N GLU A 229 -1.75 8.44 -8.64
CA GLU A 229 -1.73 6.96 -8.48
C GLU A 229 -2.43 6.19 -9.62
N ASN A 230 -3.55 6.72 -10.11
CA ASN A 230 -4.32 6.09 -11.19
C ASN A 230 -3.70 6.31 -12.57
N GLU A 231 -2.76 7.24 -12.71
CA GLU A 231 -2.11 7.60 -13.98
C GLU A 231 -0.91 6.68 -14.30
N LEU A 232 -0.56 5.76 -13.39
CA LEU A 232 0.65 4.94 -13.51
C LEU A 232 0.51 3.78 -14.48
N PHE A 233 -0.72 3.32 -14.71
CA PHE A 233 -1.02 2.15 -15.53
C PHE A 233 -2.35 2.31 -16.25
N ASP A 234 -2.41 1.78 -17.47
CA ASP A 234 -3.66 1.54 -18.17
C ASP A 234 -4.21 0.16 -17.77
N GLN A 235 -5.51 0.09 -17.55
CA GLN A 235 -6.20 -1.19 -17.35
C GLN A 235 -7.05 -1.55 -18.56
N MET A 236 -7.09 -2.85 -18.88
CA MET A 236 -8.05 -3.34 -19.85
C MET A 236 -9.47 -2.97 -19.43
N GLU A 237 -10.30 -2.61 -20.40
CA GLU A 237 -11.70 -2.29 -20.15
C GLU A 237 -12.42 -3.49 -19.51
N ASN A 238 -12.96 -3.25 -18.31
CA ASN A 238 -13.66 -4.26 -17.51
C ASN A 238 -14.98 -3.67 -16.95
N PRO A 239 -15.91 -3.24 -17.82
CA PRO A 239 -17.15 -2.60 -17.38
C PRO A 239 -17.94 -3.55 -16.46
N THR A 240 -18.70 -2.97 -15.54
CA THR A 240 -19.54 -3.72 -14.61
C THR A 240 -20.49 -4.62 -15.38
N GLY A 241 -20.46 -5.92 -15.06
CA GLY A 241 -21.25 -6.94 -15.77
C GLY A 241 -20.54 -7.60 -16.96
N SER A 242 -19.33 -7.20 -17.34
CA SER A 242 -18.53 -7.92 -18.34
C SER A 242 -18.09 -9.31 -17.83
N ALA A 243 -17.78 -10.23 -18.76
CA ALA A 243 -17.26 -11.55 -18.42
C ALA A 243 -15.94 -11.46 -17.63
N LEU A 244 -15.05 -10.54 -18.05
CA LEU A 244 -13.79 -10.27 -17.35
C LEU A 244 -14.03 -9.78 -15.92
N ARG A 245 -14.93 -8.80 -15.73
CA ARG A 245 -15.26 -8.30 -14.38
C ARG A 245 -15.89 -9.38 -13.51
N ARG A 246 -16.76 -10.25 -14.06
CA ARG A 246 -17.31 -11.40 -13.33
C ARG A 246 -16.23 -12.37 -12.87
N LEU A 247 -15.26 -12.67 -13.72
CA LEU A 247 -14.12 -13.52 -13.37
C LEU A 247 -13.25 -12.87 -12.29
N GLN A 248 -12.89 -11.59 -12.47
CA GLN A 248 -12.10 -10.84 -11.49
C GLN A 248 -12.78 -10.79 -10.13
N ASN A 249 -14.09 -10.50 -10.09
CA ASN A 249 -14.86 -10.46 -8.84
C ASN A 249 -14.96 -11.85 -8.19
N ARG A 250 -15.05 -12.94 -8.98
CA ARG A 250 -15.05 -14.31 -8.47
C ARG A 250 -13.69 -14.71 -7.90
N LEU A 251 -12.59 -14.38 -8.58
CA LEU A 251 -11.25 -14.65 -8.08
C LEU A 251 -10.98 -13.83 -6.81
N GLN A 252 -11.42 -12.57 -6.78
CA GLN A 252 -11.35 -11.73 -5.60
C GLN A 252 -12.14 -12.28 -4.41
N SER A 253 -13.35 -12.82 -4.62
CA SER A 253 -14.15 -13.36 -3.52
C SER A 253 -13.55 -14.65 -2.93
N ILE A 254 -12.85 -15.44 -3.75
CA ILE A 254 -12.19 -16.69 -3.33
C ILE A 254 -10.83 -16.41 -2.69
N MET A 255 -10.00 -15.59 -3.34
CA MET A 255 -8.59 -15.43 -2.99
C MET A 255 -8.31 -14.16 -2.17
N GLY A 256 -9.27 -13.24 -2.08
CA GLY A 256 -9.07 -11.91 -1.48
C GLY A 256 -8.18 -10.98 -2.33
N VAL A 257 -7.67 -11.45 -3.47
CA VAL A 257 -6.77 -10.74 -4.39
C VAL A 257 -7.54 -10.32 -5.63
N ALA A 258 -7.53 -9.03 -5.95
CA ALA A 258 -7.90 -8.58 -7.29
C ALA A 258 -6.71 -8.78 -8.24
N LEU A 259 -6.98 -9.31 -9.43
CA LEU A 259 -6.02 -9.41 -10.52
C LEU A 259 -6.39 -8.38 -11.60
N PRO A 260 -5.99 -7.11 -11.43
CA PRO A 260 -6.13 -6.14 -12.51
C PRO A 260 -5.28 -6.59 -13.70
N LEU A 261 -5.88 -6.60 -14.89
CA LEU A 261 -5.13 -6.76 -16.14
C LEU A 261 -4.67 -5.38 -16.57
N PHE A 262 -3.46 -5.03 -16.18
CA PHE A 262 -2.88 -3.72 -16.43
C PHE A 262 -1.66 -3.82 -17.33
N HIS A 263 -1.37 -2.72 -18.00
CA HIS A 263 -0.19 -2.50 -18.80
C HIS A 263 0.22 -1.04 -18.71
N ALA A 264 1.46 -0.77 -19.05
CA ALA A 264 2.01 0.56 -19.20
C ALA A 264 3.10 0.46 -20.28
N ARG A 265 4.31 0.94 -20.01
CA ARG A 265 5.43 0.92 -20.96
C ARG A 265 6.34 -0.29 -20.77
N GLY A 266 7.19 -0.54 -21.76
CA GLY A 266 8.32 -1.47 -21.65
C GLY A 266 9.56 -0.82 -21.03
N VAL A 267 10.61 -1.62 -20.86
CA VAL A 267 11.93 -1.14 -20.41
C VAL A 267 12.66 -0.41 -21.54
N PHE A 268 12.66 -1.03 -22.73
CA PHE A 268 13.37 -0.55 -23.92
C PHE A 268 12.44 0.05 -24.99
N GLN A 269 11.13 0.03 -24.76
CA GLN A 269 10.12 0.67 -25.60
C GLN A 269 8.99 1.24 -24.74
N TYR A 270 8.21 2.17 -25.29
CA TYR A 270 7.21 2.94 -24.56
C TYR A 270 5.76 2.52 -24.80
N SER A 271 5.52 1.51 -25.62
CA SER A 271 4.19 1.14 -26.14
C SER A 271 3.46 0.06 -25.34
N PHE A 272 4.14 -0.89 -24.70
CA PHE A 272 3.48 -1.91 -23.87
C PHE A 272 4.42 -2.54 -22.84
N GLY A 273 3.93 -2.91 -21.65
CA GLY A 273 4.72 -3.65 -20.65
C GLY A 273 4.20 -3.46 -19.23
N LEU A 274 5.01 -3.82 -18.24
CA LEU A 274 4.66 -3.70 -16.82
C LEU A 274 5.40 -2.54 -16.14
N MET A 275 6.18 -1.77 -16.90
CA MET A 275 6.91 -0.63 -16.36
C MET A 275 5.94 0.56 -16.24
N PRO A 276 5.72 1.13 -15.04
CA PRO A 276 4.75 2.19 -14.83
C PRO A 276 5.06 3.46 -15.64
N TYR A 277 4.07 4.28 -15.96
CA TYR A 277 4.32 5.60 -16.54
C TYR A 277 5.05 6.53 -15.54
N ARG A 278 5.86 7.44 -16.08
CA ARG A 278 6.58 8.45 -15.27
C ARG A 278 5.66 9.63 -15.01
N GLN A 279 4.77 9.49 -14.03
CA GLN A 279 3.84 10.55 -13.62
C GLN A 279 4.20 11.07 -12.22
N PRO A 280 4.03 12.38 -11.95
CA PRO A 280 4.18 12.93 -10.61
C PRO A 280 3.13 12.36 -9.65
N ILE A 281 3.53 12.07 -8.42
CA ILE A 281 2.62 11.61 -7.36
C ILE A 281 2.69 12.56 -6.15
N HIS A 282 1.55 13.10 -5.75
CA HIS A 282 1.45 14.00 -4.61
C HIS A 282 0.52 13.43 -3.55
N THR A 283 1.09 12.97 -2.43
CA THR A 283 0.34 12.43 -1.29
C THR A 283 0.15 13.52 -0.23
N ILE A 284 -1.10 13.81 0.13
CA ILE A 284 -1.47 14.86 1.08
C ILE A 284 -2.31 14.22 2.19
N GLY A 285 -1.87 14.36 3.44
CA GLY A 285 -2.67 14.00 4.61
C GLY A 285 -3.35 15.24 5.17
N ASN A 286 -4.67 15.23 5.33
CA ASN A 286 -5.43 16.31 5.97
C ASN A 286 -6.11 15.76 7.22
N THR A 287 -6.09 16.49 8.34
CA THR A 287 -6.92 16.15 9.51
C THR A 287 -8.18 16.99 9.48
N THR A 288 -9.34 16.35 9.32
CA THR A 288 -10.57 16.92 9.86
C THR A 288 -10.52 16.70 11.36
N THR A 289 -10.41 17.78 12.13
CA THR A 289 -10.44 17.75 13.60
C THR A 289 -11.74 17.09 14.07
N THR A 290 -11.76 15.77 14.26
CA THR A 290 -12.82 15.13 15.02
C THR A 290 -12.54 15.45 16.47
N GLN A 291 -13.16 16.52 16.96
CA GLN A 291 -13.26 16.80 18.39
C GLN A 291 -13.65 15.50 19.12
N PRO A 292 -13.04 15.19 20.28
CA PRO A 292 -13.48 14.05 21.10
C PRO A 292 -14.98 14.21 21.34
N ILE A 293 -15.78 13.23 20.91
CA ILE A 293 -17.20 13.23 21.19
C ILE A 293 -17.36 12.81 22.66
N HIS A 294 -17.05 13.73 23.57
CA HIS A 294 -17.60 13.71 24.91
C HIS A 294 -18.89 14.50 24.85
N THR A 295 -20.01 13.77 25.00
CA THR A 295 -21.39 14.28 25.14
C THR A 295 -22.10 14.61 23.82
N ILE A 296 -22.66 13.59 23.14
CA ILE A 296 -23.78 13.84 22.23
C ILE A 296 -25.02 14.07 23.10
N GLY A 297 -25.29 15.35 23.40
CA GLY A 297 -26.65 15.79 23.69
C GLY A 297 -27.49 15.68 22.41
N ASN A 298 -28.78 15.38 22.57
CA ASN A 298 -29.78 14.99 21.55
C ASN A 298 -30.09 16.03 20.44
N THR A 299 -29.13 16.78 19.90
CA THR A 299 -29.44 17.91 18.99
C THR A 299 -28.80 17.83 17.60
N THR A 300 -28.08 16.75 17.25
CA THR A 300 -27.36 16.66 15.96
C THR A 300 -27.93 15.60 15.01
N THR A 301 -29.25 15.41 14.98
CA THR A 301 -29.91 14.50 14.03
C THR A 301 -30.59 15.22 12.85
N GLN A 302 -30.55 16.55 12.78
CA GLN A 302 -31.29 17.32 11.75
C GLN A 302 -30.44 17.87 10.58
N LEU A 303 -29.11 17.80 10.61
CA LEU A 303 -28.26 18.42 9.57
C LEU A 303 -27.82 17.49 8.43
N LEU A 304 -28.23 16.21 8.41
CA LEU A 304 -27.85 15.25 7.36
C LEU A 304 -28.92 15.07 6.25
N HIS A 305 -29.96 15.91 6.24
CA HIS A 305 -30.97 15.92 5.17
C HIS A 305 -31.08 17.30 4.52
N ASN A 306 -30.02 17.74 3.86
CA ASN A 306 -30.20 18.73 2.80
C ASN A 306 -29.26 18.43 1.62
N PRO A 307 -29.77 17.86 0.51
CA PRO A 307 -29.04 17.86 -0.75
C PRO A 307 -29.10 19.28 -1.34
N TYR A 308 -28.10 19.65 -2.15
CA TYR A 308 -27.92 20.95 -2.83
C TYR A 308 -27.30 22.07 -2.00
N THR A 309 -25.98 22.28 -2.17
CA THR A 309 -25.47 23.55 -2.70
C THR A 309 -24.01 23.41 -3.16
N LEU A 310 -23.85 23.58 -4.48
CA LEU A 310 -22.66 23.87 -5.32
C LEU A 310 -21.40 23.01 -5.16
#